data_AF-A0A428ZP85-F1
#
_entry.id   AF-A0A428ZP85-F1
#
_cell.length_a   1.000
_cell.length_b   1.000
_cell.length_c   1.000
_cell.angle_alpha   90.00
_cell.angle_beta   90.00
_cell.angle_gamma   90.00
#
_symmetry.space_group_name_H-M   'P 1'
#
loop_
_entity.id
_entity.type
_entity.pdbx_description
1 polymer ?
#
loop_
_entity_poly.entity_id
_entity_poly.type
_entity_poly.pdbx_seq_one_letter_code
_entity_poly.pdbx_strand_id
1 'polypeptide(L)'
;MTTARTTWRESAGFLADVAWQAHLQGRGTAELTLDLVTARGLDPVTARTRLHLMGLALRYDLRPASLEQLFRALPCQVHELDPYSQSLYAFALLGQSRAEGVEIMLDVLASAEDDLKVLHALLHGLWLADGLPDQARLMLEILDRPPFRPRTDAVALYREAAALRRLHWYGDALSTIDRAFEHLPPGNVGVLSHLVRERTLITAARDMHELTAVAAPRRSECCPVGTAGR
;
A
#
# COMPACT_ATOMS: atom_id res chain seq x y z
N MET A 1 37.85 12.20 9.79
CA MET A 1 36.40 12.45 9.65
C MET A 1 35.77 11.21 9.05
N THR A 2 35.09 10.42 9.89
CA THR A 2 34.35 9.24 9.45
C THR A 2 33.14 9.74 8.65
N THR A 3 33.15 9.52 7.34
CA THR A 3 31.95 9.73 6.52
C THR A 3 30.88 8.78 7.03
N ALA A 4 29.86 9.31 7.71
CA ALA A 4 28.66 8.57 8.00
C ALA A 4 28.08 8.13 6.65
N ARG A 5 28.28 6.86 6.29
CA ARG A 5 27.65 6.24 5.12
C ARG A 5 26.18 6.03 5.48
N THR A 6 25.38 7.10 5.44
CA THR A 6 23.94 6.97 5.63
C THR A 6 23.42 6.06 4.53
N THR A 7 22.94 4.88 4.89
CA THR A 7 22.42 3.92 3.91
C THR A 7 21.06 4.42 3.41
N TRP A 8 20.57 3.85 2.30
CA TRP A 8 19.22 4.18 1.84
C TRP A 8 18.17 3.73 2.87
N ARG A 9 18.45 2.64 3.61
CA ARG A 9 17.59 2.13 4.69
C ARG A 9 17.47 3.11 5.84
N GLU A 10 18.58 3.66 6.31
CA GLU A 10 18.57 4.70 7.36
C GLU A 10 17.84 5.95 6.89
N SER A 11 18.06 6.37 5.65
CA SER A 11 17.33 7.49 5.04
C SER A 11 15.83 7.23 4.97
N ALA A 12 15.41 6.07 4.46
CA ALA A 12 14.00 5.68 4.36
C ALA A 12 13.34 5.58 5.75
N GLY A 13 14.03 4.96 6.71
CA GLY A 13 13.60 4.81 8.10
C GLY A 13 13.33 6.15 8.77
N PHE A 14 14.37 6.99 8.86
CA PHE A 14 14.31 8.27 9.55
C PHE A 14 13.35 9.26 8.86
N LEU A 15 13.43 9.39 7.53
CA LEU A 15 12.60 10.37 6.82
C LEU A 15 11.12 9.96 6.79
N ALA A 16 10.80 8.66 6.83
CA ALA A 16 9.41 8.21 6.89
C ALA A 16 8.71 8.72 8.14
N ASP A 17 9.41 8.71 9.28
CA ASP A 17 8.87 9.18 10.56
C ASP A 17 8.76 10.71 10.57
N VAL A 18 9.78 11.42 10.06
CA VAL A 18 9.75 12.89 9.93
C VAL A 18 8.60 13.35 9.03
N ALA A 19 8.46 12.76 7.84
CA ALA A 19 7.41 13.10 6.89
C ALA A 19 6.01 12.76 7.44
N TRP A 20 5.88 11.66 8.19
CA TRP A 20 4.62 11.29 8.81
C TRP A 20 4.20 12.30 9.89
N GLN A 21 5.12 12.73 10.75
CA GLN A 21 4.85 13.75 11.75
C GLN A 21 4.49 15.10 11.12
N ALA A 22 5.18 15.49 10.04
CA ALA A 22 4.84 16.70 9.30
C ALA A 22 3.42 16.63 8.73
N HIS A 23 3.05 15.50 8.10
CA HIS A 23 1.72 15.26 7.57
C HIS A 23 0.63 15.35 8.66
N LEU A 24 0.84 14.71 9.83
CA LEU A 24 -0.10 14.80 10.96
C LEU A 24 -0.30 16.23 11.48
N GLN A 25 0.68 17.11 11.31
CA GLN A 25 0.61 18.52 11.68
C GLN A 25 0.05 19.41 10.56
N GLY A 26 -0.40 18.84 9.44
CA GLY A 26 -0.84 19.60 8.27
C GLY A 26 0.28 20.37 7.58
N ARG A 27 1.54 20.01 7.85
CA ARG A 27 2.71 20.60 7.18
C ARG A 27 2.97 19.83 5.90
N GLY A 28 2.58 20.40 4.77
CA GLY A 28 2.82 19.82 3.45
C GLY A 28 4.26 20.02 2.95
N THR A 29 4.50 19.66 1.69
CA THR A 29 5.79 19.82 0.98
C THR A 29 6.15 21.26 0.63
N ALA A 30 5.55 22.28 1.24
CA ALA A 30 5.59 23.65 0.73
C ALA A 30 7.00 24.23 0.56
N GLU A 31 7.98 23.73 1.33
CA GLU A 31 9.39 24.15 1.24
C GLU A 31 10.24 23.29 0.26
N LEU A 32 9.71 22.15 -0.21
CA LEU A 32 10.38 21.27 -1.18
C LEU A 32 9.76 21.46 -2.55
N THR A 33 10.51 22.08 -3.45
CA THR A 33 10.13 22.23 -4.85
C THR A 33 10.75 21.14 -5.71
N LEU A 34 10.16 20.89 -6.88
CA LEU A 34 10.70 19.96 -7.86
C LEU A 34 12.15 20.31 -8.20
N ASP A 35 12.43 21.60 -8.43
CA ASP A 35 13.76 22.12 -8.77
C ASP A 35 14.81 21.83 -7.69
N LEU A 36 14.43 21.86 -6.41
CA LEU A 36 15.34 21.54 -5.31
C LEU A 36 15.73 20.06 -5.31
N VAL A 37 14.81 19.17 -5.72
CA VAL A 37 15.05 17.72 -5.74
C VAL A 37 15.79 17.29 -7.00
N THR A 38 15.52 17.93 -8.15
CA THR A 38 16.08 17.59 -9.47
C THR A 38 17.34 18.39 -9.82
N ALA A 39 17.80 19.26 -8.92
CA ALA A 39 19.02 20.05 -9.11
C ALA A 39 20.22 19.18 -9.51
N ARG A 40 20.97 19.63 -10.51
CA ARG A 40 22.19 18.95 -10.97
C ARG A 40 23.35 19.21 -10.00
N GLY A 41 24.26 18.24 -9.90
CA GLY A 41 25.49 18.40 -9.12
C GLY A 41 25.33 18.23 -7.60
N LEU A 42 24.16 17.75 -7.13
CA LEU A 42 24.00 17.34 -5.75
C LEU A 42 24.88 16.12 -5.44
N ASP A 43 25.44 16.08 -4.24
CA ASP A 43 26.07 14.86 -3.76
C ASP A 43 25.00 13.74 -3.59
N PRO A 44 25.37 12.46 -3.71
CA PRO A 44 24.41 11.36 -3.68
C PRO A 44 23.56 11.27 -2.41
N VAL A 45 24.12 11.68 -1.25
CA VAL A 45 23.40 11.63 0.03
C VAL A 45 22.33 12.70 0.07
N THR A 46 22.66 13.94 -0.33
CA THR A 46 21.70 15.04 -0.42
C THR A 46 20.61 14.75 -1.46
N ALA A 47 20.98 14.27 -2.64
CA ALA A 47 20.03 13.93 -3.71
C ALA A 47 18.99 12.91 -3.22
N ARG A 48 19.45 11.79 -2.64
CA ARG A 48 18.59 10.74 -2.08
C ARG A 48 17.72 11.27 -0.94
N THR A 49 18.28 12.05 -0.02
CA THR A 49 17.53 12.62 1.12
C THR A 49 16.37 13.49 0.64
N ARG A 50 16.62 14.36 -0.35
CA ARG A 50 15.58 15.22 -0.93
C ARG A 50 14.53 14.41 -1.69
N LEU A 51 14.95 13.42 -2.47
CA LEU A 51 14.05 12.51 -3.19
C LEU A 51 13.14 11.75 -2.23
N HIS A 52 13.71 11.12 -1.19
CA HIS A 52 12.96 10.39 -0.19
C HIS A 52 11.98 11.29 0.57
N LEU A 53 12.41 12.48 0.99
CA LEU A 53 11.56 13.40 1.76
C LEU A 53 10.38 13.90 0.93
N MET A 54 10.62 14.35 -0.31
CA MET A 54 9.55 14.77 -1.22
C MET A 54 8.65 13.60 -1.59
N GLY A 55 9.22 12.43 -1.90
CA GLY A 55 8.48 11.24 -2.28
C GLY A 55 7.58 10.71 -1.17
N LEU A 56 8.06 10.71 0.07
CA LEU A 56 7.27 10.35 1.26
C LEU A 56 6.08 11.29 1.48
N ALA A 57 6.32 12.59 1.39
CA ALA A 57 5.27 13.57 1.57
C ALA A 57 4.19 13.47 0.47
N LEU A 58 4.60 13.32 -0.80
CA LEU A 58 3.67 13.05 -1.91
C LEU A 58 2.88 11.76 -1.71
N ARG A 59 3.52 10.73 -1.17
CA ARG A 59 2.88 9.45 -0.86
C ARG A 59 1.84 9.58 0.26
N TYR A 60 2.15 10.29 1.36
CA TYR A 60 1.21 10.47 2.47
C TYR A 60 0.05 11.41 2.10
N ASP A 61 0.29 12.38 1.22
CA ASP A 61 -0.74 13.24 0.64
C ASP A 61 -1.53 12.55 -0.49
N LEU A 62 -1.25 11.27 -0.78
CA LEU A 62 -1.89 10.48 -1.85
C LEU A 62 -1.87 11.19 -3.21
N ARG A 63 -0.70 11.73 -3.61
CA ARG A 63 -0.49 12.39 -4.91
C ARG A 63 0.37 11.56 -5.88
N PRO A 64 -0.11 10.38 -6.34
CA PRO A 64 0.70 9.47 -7.14
C PRO A 64 1.12 10.08 -8.49
N ALA A 65 0.27 10.87 -9.15
CA ALA A 65 0.61 11.54 -10.41
C ALA A 65 1.76 12.57 -10.24
N SER A 66 1.74 13.35 -9.16
CA SER A 66 2.84 14.28 -8.84
C SER A 66 4.15 13.54 -8.52
N LEU A 67 4.05 12.37 -7.88
CA LEU A 67 5.21 11.54 -7.58
C LEU A 67 5.80 10.93 -8.85
N GLU A 68 4.97 10.45 -9.78
CA GLU A 68 5.44 10.02 -11.09
C GLU A 68 6.16 11.16 -11.84
N GLN A 69 5.59 12.37 -11.83
CA GLN A 69 6.22 13.55 -12.43
C GLN A 69 7.59 13.86 -11.82
N LEU A 70 7.73 13.72 -10.50
CA LEU A 70 9.02 13.86 -9.81
C LEU A 70 10.05 12.88 -10.37
N PHE A 71 9.71 11.59 -10.45
CA PHE A 71 10.64 10.57 -10.97
C PHE A 71 11.00 10.79 -12.44
N ARG A 72 10.04 11.22 -13.27
CA ARG A 72 10.29 11.55 -14.69
C ARG A 72 11.22 12.76 -14.88
N ALA A 73 11.30 13.64 -13.90
CA ALA A 73 12.15 14.83 -13.94
C ALA A 73 13.57 14.58 -13.39
N LEU A 74 13.85 13.40 -12.84
CA LEU A 74 15.19 13.04 -12.36
C LEU A 74 16.16 12.90 -13.54
N PRO A 75 17.45 13.24 -13.35
CA PRO A 75 18.47 13.13 -14.39
C PRO A 75 18.96 11.69 -14.64
N CYS A 76 18.39 10.70 -13.96
CA CYS A 76 18.79 9.29 -14.00
C CYS A 76 17.57 8.39 -14.21
N GLN A 77 17.81 7.14 -14.60
CA GLN A 77 16.75 6.15 -14.79
C GLN A 77 16.34 5.55 -13.44
N VAL A 78 15.06 5.15 -13.32
CA VAL A 78 14.53 4.64 -12.05
C VAL A 78 15.28 3.39 -11.57
N HIS A 79 15.67 2.49 -12.48
CA HIS A 79 16.41 1.26 -12.13
C HIS A 79 17.82 1.53 -11.55
N GLU A 80 18.35 2.74 -11.72
CA GLU A 80 19.64 3.16 -11.16
C GLU A 80 19.50 3.66 -9.71
N LEU A 81 18.28 3.88 -9.24
CA LEU A 81 17.99 4.36 -7.88
C LEU A 81 18.04 3.23 -6.85
N ASP A 82 18.13 3.59 -5.57
CA ASP A 82 18.05 2.60 -4.50
C ASP A 82 16.65 1.94 -4.42
N PRO A 83 16.54 0.74 -3.80
CA PRO A 83 15.28 -0.01 -3.77
C PRO A 83 14.10 0.76 -3.16
N TYR A 84 14.35 1.64 -2.19
CA TYR A 84 13.28 2.44 -1.59
C TYR A 84 12.77 3.50 -2.57
N SER A 85 13.66 4.21 -3.24
CA SER A 85 13.28 5.12 -4.33
C SER A 85 12.50 4.41 -5.44
N GLN A 86 12.93 3.22 -5.86
CA GLN A 86 12.18 2.41 -6.84
C GLN A 86 10.77 2.03 -6.32
N SER A 87 10.65 1.68 -5.04
CA SER A 87 9.35 1.37 -4.42
C SER A 87 8.38 2.56 -4.38
N LEU A 88 8.90 3.78 -4.26
CA LEU A 88 8.09 5.00 -4.34
C LEU A 88 7.59 5.26 -5.77
N TYR A 89 8.41 4.94 -6.78
CA TYR A 89 7.97 4.99 -8.17
C TYR A 89 6.90 3.92 -8.47
N ALA A 90 7.10 2.69 -8.01
CA ALA A 90 6.08 1.64 -8.09
C ALA A 90 4.78 2.07 -7.40
N PHE A 91 4.85 2.66 -6.19
CA PHE A 91 3.69 3.24 -5.51
C PHE A 91 2.97 4.28 -6.40
N ALA A 92 3.71 5.16 -7.09
CA ALA A 92 3.12 6.18 -7.95
C ALA A 92 2.34 5.58 -9.12
N LEU A 93 2.83 4.49 -9.70
CA LEU A 93 2.15 3.80 -10.80
C LEU A 93 0.96 2.96 -10.29
N LEU A 94 1.17 2.18 -9.25
CA LEU A 94 0.12 1.36 -8.62
C LEU A 94 -1.03 2.22 -8.11
N GLY A 95 -0.74 3.36 -7.49
CA GLY A 95 -1.73 4.32 -7.01
C GLY A 95 -2.56 4.98 -8.12
N GLN A 96 -2.15 4.82 -9.38
CA GLN A 96 -2.89 5.21 -10.58
C GLN A 96 -3.50 3.99 -11.30
N SER A 97 -3.54 2.83 -10.66
CA SER A 97 -4.02 1.56 -11.23
C SER A 97 -3.30 1.12 -12.51
N ARG A 98 -2.02 1.47 -12.63
CA ARG A 98 -1.21 1.12 -13.81
C ARG A 98 -0.50 -0.21 -13.65
N ALA A 99 -0.68 -1.09 -14.64
CA ALA A 99 -0.10 -2.44 -14.63
C ALA A 99 1.44 -2.42 -14.63
N GLU A 100 2.07 -1.41 -15.23
CA GLU A 100 3.54 -1.27 -15.20
C GLU A 100 4.08 -1.13 -13.76
N GLY A 101 3.25 -0.62 -12.84
CA GLY A 101 3.59 -0.56 -11.42
C GLY A 101 3.74 -1.93 -10.77
N VAL A 102 3.02 -2.96 -11.26
CA VAL A 102 3.14 -4.34 -10.78
C VAL A 102 4.46 -4.95 -11.19
N GLU A 103 4.90 -4.71 -12.44
CA GLU A 103 6.19 -5.21 -12.94
C GLU A 103 7.35 -4.66 -12.09
N ILE A 104 7.40 -3.34 -11.90
CA ILE A 104 8.43 -2.69 -11.07
C ILE A 104 8.35 -3.16 -9.61
N MET A 105 7.14 -3.35 -9.09
CA MET A 105 6.97 -3.91 -7.74
C MET A 105 7.63 -5.29 -7.63
N LEU A 106 7.41 -6.19 -8.58
CA LEU A 106 8.00 -7.53 -8.55
C LEU A 106 9.53 -7.49 -8.60
N ASP A 107 10.11 -6.61 -9.43
CA ASP A 107 11.57 -6.40 -9.50
C ASP A 107 12.15 -5.87 -8.18
N VAL A 108 11.48 -4.91 -7.55
CA VAL A 108 11.87 -4.38 -6.23
C VAL A 108 11.77 -5.47 -5.15
N LEU A 109 10.70 -6.26 -5.16
CA LEU A 109 10.49 -7.35 -4.23
C LEU A 109 11.55 -8.47 -4.33
N ALA A 110 12.15 -8.65 -5.51
CA ALA A 110 13.24 -9.60 -5.73
C ALA A 110 14.60 -9.10 -5.21
N SER A 111 14.77 -7.78 -5.05
CA SER A 111 16.08 -7.15 -4.78
C SER A 111 16.21 -6.44 -3.43
N ALA A 112 15.10 -6.14 -2.74
CA ALA A 112 15.09 -5.28 -1.55
C ALA A 112 15.26 -5.99 -0.19
N GLU A 113 15.59 -7.28 -0.15
CA GLU A 113 15.81 -8.07 1.09
C GLU A 113 14.68 -7.94 2.14
N ASP A 114 13.42 -7.82 1.69
CA ASP A 114 12.26 -7.62 2.57
C ASP A 114 12.35 -6.38 3.48
N ASP A 115 12.96 -5.27 3.03
CA ASP A 115 12.99 -4.04 3.83
C ASP A 115 11.57 -3.52 4.14
N LEU A 116 11.30 -3.29 5.43
CA LEU A 116 9.97 -2.92 5.92
C LEU A 116 9.40 -1.66 5.25
N LYS A 117 10.22 -0.62 5.00
CA LYS A 117 9.73 0.64 4.40
C LYS A 117 9.41 0.44 2.92
N VAL A 118 10.21 -0.36 2.22
CA VAL A 118 9.91 -0.81 0.84
C VAL A 118 8.58 -1.56 0.79
N LEU A 119 8.42 -2.58 1.64
CA LEU A 119 7.19 -3.38 1.64
C LEU A 119 5.95 -2.53 1.95
N HIS A 120 6.05 -1.60 2.90
CA HIS A 120 4.94 -0.66 3.14
C HIS A 120 4.63 0.22 1.93
N ALA A 121 5.63 0.65 1.14
CA ALA A 121 5.42 1.47 -0.06
C ALA A 121 4.63 0.74 -1.12
N LEU A 122 5.08 -0.46 -1.45
CA LEU A 122 4.44 -1.32 -2.42
C LEU A 122 3.01 -1.69 -1.97
N LEU A 123 2.86 -2.10 -0.71
CA LEU A 123 1.57 -2.45 -0.13
C LEU A 123 0.59 -1.26 -0.12
N HIS A 124 1.09 -0.04 0.08
CA HIS A 124 0.25 1.17 0.02
C HIS A 124 -0.22 1.46 -1.40
N GLY A 125 0.64 1.27 -2.39
CA GLY A 125 0.32 1.49 -3.80
C GLY A 125 -0.72 0.49 -4.26
N LEU A 126 -0.51 -0.80 -3.97
CA LEU A 126 -1.50 -1.84 -4.22
C LEU A 126 -2.81 -1.57 -3.49
N TRP A 127 -2.78 -1.11 -2.24
CA TRP A 127 -4.02 -0.81 -1.52
C TRP A 127 -4.84 0.31 -2.19
N LEU A 128 -4.17 1.32 -2.74
CA LEU A 128 -4.80 2.46 -3.42
C LEU A 128 -5.32 2.13 -4.82
N ALA A 129 -4.70 1.17 -5.50
CA ALA A 129 -5.10 0.74 -6.83
C ALA A 129 -6.57 0.30 -6.87
N ASP A 130 -7.16 0.41 -8.06
CA ASP A 130 -8.51 -0.04 -8.38
C ASP A 130 -8.48 -0.89 -9.65
N GLY A 131 -9.09 -2.08 -9.59
CA GLY A 131 -9.25 -2.97 -10.74
C GLY A 131 -7.97 -3.65 -11.25
N LEU A 132 -6.85 -3.64 -10.50
CA LEU A 132 -5.66 -4.41 -10.90
C LEU A 132 -5.90 -5.92 -10.76
N PRO A 133 -5.47 -6.75 -11.74
CA PRO A 133 -5.54 -8.20 -11.63
C PRO A 133 -4.81 -8.71 -10.38
N ASP A 134 -5.41 -9.67 -9.67
CA ASP A 134 -4.85 -10.31 -8.47
C ASP A 134 -4.39 -9.36 -7.35
N GLN A 135 -4.79 -8.08 -7.38
CA GLN A 135 -4.37 -7.04 -6.44
C GLN A 135 -4.44 -7.49 -4.98
N ALA A 136 -5.57 -8.08 -4.56
CA ALA A 136 -5.76 -8.54 -3.19
C ALA A 136 -4.81 -9.69 -2.82
N ARG A 137 -4.53 -10.60 -3.77
CA ARG A 137 -3.57 -11.70 -3.54
C ARG A 137 -2.14 -11.17 -3.46
N LEU A 138 -1.75 -10.26 -4.35
CA LEU A 138 -0.44 -9.60 -4.30
C LEU A 138 -0.22 -8.85 -2.98
N MET A 139 -1.27 -8.23 -2.44
CA MET A 139 -1.20 -7.62 -1.11
C MET A 139 -0.91 -8.67 -0.02
N LEU A 140 -1.62 -9.81 -0.05
CA LEU A 140 -1.41 -10.90 0.91
C LEU A 140 -0.01 -11.52 0.79
N GLU A 141 0.53 -11.67 -0.42
CA GLU A 141 1.89 -12.15 -0.66
C GLU A 141 2.95 -11.22 -0.04
N ILE A 142 2.78 -9.90 -0.16
CA ILE A 142 3.65 -8.94 0.53
C ILE A 142 3.51 -9.10 2.04
N LEU A 143 2.28 -9.26 2.52
CA LEU A 143 1.96 -9.40 3.94
C LEU A 143 2.46 -10.72 4.55
N ASP A 144 2.77 -11.74 3.76
CA ASP A 144 3.36 -13.00 4.23
C ASP A 144 4.89 -12.96 4.40
N ARG A 145 5.52 -11.84 4.01
CA ARG A 145 6.97 -11.63 4.13
C ARG A 145 7.42 -11.50 5.59
N PRO A 146 8.69 -11.83 5.90
CA PRO A 146 9.19 -11.92 7.27
C PRO A 146 8.88 -10.72 8.18
N PRO A 147 8.98 -9.45 7.74
CA PRO A 147 8.67 -8.31 8.60
C PRO A 147 7.21 -8.22 9.07
N PHE A 148 6.26 -8.77 8.30
CA PHE A 148 4.83 -8.73 8.61
C PHE A 148 4.30 -10.02 9.24
N ARG A 149 5.07 -11.12 9.17
CA ARG A 149 4.71 -12.43 9.74
C ARG A 149 4.32 -12.41 11.23
N PRO A 150 4.91 -11.57 12.10
CA PRO A 150 4.46 -11.45 13.50
C PRO A 150 3.03 -10.92 13.64
N ARG A 151 2.48 -10.26 12.60
CA ARG A 151 1.13 -9.69 12.58
C ARG A 151 0.87 -8.72 13.74
N THR A 152 1.83 -7.84 14.00
CA THR A 152 1.80 -6.82 15.07
C THR A 152 1.75 -5.38 14.56
N ASP A 153 1.87 -5.17 13.24
CA ASP A 153 1.81 -3.84 12.64
C ASP A 153 0.35 -3.50 12.29
N ALA A 154 -0.23 -2.55 13.01
CA ALA A 154 -1.63 -2.14 12.82
C ALA A 154 -1.93 -1.63 11.41
N VAL A 155 -0.98 -0.97 10.74
CA VAL A 155 -1.14 -0.46 9.37
C VAL A 155 -1.06 -1.60 8.35
N ALA A 156 -0.20 -2.58 8.58
CA ALA A 156 -0.15 -3.79 7.76
C ALA A 156 -1.44 -4.61 7.90
N LEU A 157 -1.89 -4.86 9.13
CA LEU A 157 -3.14 -5.57 9.44
C LEU A 157 -4.37 -4.87 8.84
N TYR A 158 -4.42 -3.54 8.90
CA TYR A 158 -5.45 -2.76 8.21
C TYR A 158 -5.54 -3.08 6.72
N ARG A 159 -4.40 -3.12 6.03
CA ARG A 159 -4.34 -3.42 4.59
C ARG A 159 -4.62 -4.89 4.30
N GLU A 160 -4.25 -5.79 5.21
CA GLU A 160 -4.61 -7.21 5.17
C GLU A 160 -6.13 -7.40 5.22
N ALA A 161 -6.80 -6.77 6.20
CA ALA A 161 -8.25 -6.81 6.30
C ALA A 161 -8.94 -6.29 5.03
N ALA A 162 -8.41 -5.23 4.42
CA ALA A 162 -8.91 -4.72 3.14
C ALA A 162 -8.72 -5.71 1.98
N ALA A 163 -7.59 -6.42 1.91
CA ALA A 163 -7.36 -7.47 0.93
C ALA A 163 -8.31 -8.66 1.12
N LEU A 164 -8.48 -9.12 2.36
CA LEU A 164 -9.41 -10.20 2.72
C LEU A 164 -10.85 -9.84 2.38
N ARG A 165 -11.28 -8.59 2.62
CA ARG A 165 -12.59 -8.09 2.19
C ARG A 165 -12.78 -8.17 0.68
N ARG A 166 -11.77 -7.79 -0.10
CA ARG A 166 -11.81 -7.86 -1.58
C ARG A 166 -11.90 -9.29 -2.08
N LEU A 167 -11.45 -10.27 -1.31
CA LEU A 167 -11.58 -11.71 -1.58
C LEU A 167 -12.86 -12.33 -1.00
N HIS A 168 -13.75 -11.52 -0.42
CA HIS A 168 -14.99 -11.95 0.25
C HIS A 168 -14.76 -12.85 1.48
N TRP A 169 -13.56 -12.86 2.04
CA TRP A 169 -13.22 -13.59 3.28
C TRP A 169 -13.56 -12.74 4.50
N TYR A 170 -14.85 -12.43 4.65
CA TYR A 170 -15.31 -11.42 5.61
C TYR A 170 -15.04 -11.77 7.07
N GLY A 171 -15.08 -13.06 7.44
CA GLY A 171 -14.76 -13.52 8.79
C GLY A 171 -13.31 -13.21 9.16
N ASP A 172 -12.37 -13.59 8.29
CA ASP A 172 -10.95 -13.32 8.46
C ASP A 172 -10.65 -11.82 8.42
N ALA A 173 -11.33 -11.08 7.54
CA ALA A 173 -11.21 -9.62 7.47
C ALA A 173 -11.62 -8.95 8.79
N LEU A 174 -12.74 -9.38 9.41
CA LEU A 174 -13.19 -8.87 10.71
C LEU A 174 -12.21 -9.23 11.84
N SER A 175 -11.76 -10.48 11.91
CA SER A 175 -10.76 -10.87 12.92
C SER A 175 -9.45 -10.08 12.76
N THR A 176 -9.03 -9.83 11.53
CA THR A 176 -7.80 -9.10 11.23
C THR A 176 -7.92 -7.61 11.59
N ILE A 177 -9.04 -6.96 11.29
CA ILE A 177 -9.23 -5.55 11.67
C ILE A 177 -9.38 -5.39 13.19
N ASP A 178 -10.01 -6.35 13.88
CA ASP A 178 -10.10 -6.35 15.34
C ASP A 178 -8.70 -6.47 15.98
N ARG A 179 -7.82 -7.33 15.44
CA ARG A 179 -6.40 -7.38 15.85
C ARG A 179 -5.64 -6.08 15.56
N ALA A 180 -5.97 -5.38 14.47
CA ALA A 180 -5.35 -4.10 14.16
C ALA A 180 -5.65 -3.04 15.23
N PHE A 181 -6.84 -3.06 15.85
CA PHE A 181 -7.17 -2.19 16.97
C PHE A 181 -6.30 -2.49 18.20
N GLU A 182 -6.10 -3.75 18.54
CA GLU A 182 -5.28 -4.16 19.70
C GLU A 182 -3.81 -3.75 19.58
N HIS A 183 -3.29 -3.67 18.36
CA HIS A 183 -1.91 -3.26 18.09
C HIS A 183 -1.74 -1.76 17.80
N LEU A 184 -2.83 -0.99 17.77
CA LEU A 184 -2.73 0.44 17.47
C LEU A 184 -2.16 1.21 18.68
N PRO A 185 -1.03 1.93 18.52
CA PRO A 185 -0.50 2.75 19.60
C PRO A 185 -1.49 3.86 20.01
N PRO A 186 -1.58 4.20 21.30
CA PRO A 186 -2.46 5.26 21.77
C PRO A 186 -2.11 6.60 21.11
N GLY A 187 -3.13 7.42 20.85
CA GLY A 187 -2.97 8.75 20.25
C GLY A 187 -2.91 8.79 18.72
N ASN A 188 -2.90 7.64 18.04
CA ASN A 188 -2.88 7.58 16.58
C ASN A 188 -4.30 7.68 15.97
N VAL A 189 -4.95 8.85 16.16
CA VAL A 189 -6.37 9.09 15.80
C VAL A 189 -6.61 8.95 14.29
N GLY A 190 -5.64 9.34 13.45
CA GLY A 190 -5.74 9.20 12.00
C GLY A 190 -5.87 7.74 11.58
N VAL A 191 -4.97 6.88 12.05
CA VAL A 191 -5.04 5.44 11.78
C VAL A 191 -6.30 4.82 12.39
N LEU A 192 -6.69 5.20 13.61
CA LEU A 192 -7.93 4.72 14.24
C LEU A 192 -9.16 4.96 13.35
N SER A 193 -9.28 6.16 12.77
CA SER A 193 -10.38 6.51 11.86
C SER A 193 -10.40 5.59 10.62
N HIS A 194 -9.23 5.29 10.06
CA HIS A 194 -9.11 4.33 8.95
C HIS A 194 -9.56 2.91 9.36
N LEU A 195 -9.16 2.44 10.56
CA LEU A 195 -9.58 1.12 11.04
C LEU A 195 -11.10 1.01 11.22
N VAL A 196 -11.72 2.02 11.84
CA VAL A 196 -13.18 2.06 12.06
C VAL A 196 -13.93 2.07 10.73
N ARG A 197 -13.47 2.88 9.77
CA ARG A 197 -14.03 2.93 8.43
C ARG A 197 -13.95 1.57 7.73
N GLU A 198 -12.81 0.92 7.78
CA GLU A 198 -12.63 -0.37 7.12
C GLU A 198 -13.48 -1.47 7.77
N ARG A 199 -13.55 -1.52 9.11
CA ARG A 199 -14.46 -2.44 9.81
C ARG A 199 -15.93 -2.26 9.38
N THR A 200 -16.34 -1.02 9.18
CA THR A 200 -17.69 -0.67 8.68
C THR A 200 -17.88 -1.17 7.25
N LEU A 201 -16.90 -0.97 6.37
CA LEU A 201 -16.93 -1.45 4.99
C LEU A 201 -16.98 -2.99 4.91
N ILE A 202 -16.26 -3.69 5.77
CA ILE A 202 -16.28 -5.16 5.85
C ILE A 202 -17.69 -5.65 6.22
N THR A 203 -18.29 -5.05 7.25
CA THR A 203 -19.63 -5.42 7.70
C THR A 203 -20.67 -5.17 6.61
N ALA A 204 -20.66 -3.97 6.01
CA ALA A 204 -21.58 -3.63 4.92
C ALA A 204 -21.42 -4.56 3.70
N ALA A 205 -20.19 -4.89 3.31
CA ALA A 205 -19.91 -5.78 2.19
C ALA A 205 -20.42 -7.21 2.45
N ARG A 206 -20.23 -7.73 3.66
CA ARG A 206 -20.76 -9.03 4.06
C ARG A 206 -22.28 -9.05 4.00
N ASP A 207 -22.93 -8.07 4.61
CA ASP A 207 -24.40 -8.02 4.70
C ASP A 207 -25.03 -7.90 3.29
N MET A 208 -24.42 -7.12 2.38
CA MET A 208 -24.85 -7.06 0.98
C MET A 208 -24.67 -8.42 0.25
N HIS A 209 -23.56 -9.12 0.50
CA HIS A 209 -23.31 -10.44 -0.09
C HIS A 209 -24.34 -11.47 0.40
N GLU A 210 -24.70 -11.45 1.67
CA GLU A 210 -25.73 -12.32 2.24
C GLU A 210 -27.13 -12.04 1.63
N LEU A 211 -27.50 -10.76 1.50
CA LEU A 211 -28.78 -10.38 0.88
C LEU A 211 -28.90 -10.82 -0.58
N THR A 212 -27.82 -10.69 -1.35
CA THR A 212 -27.78 -11.14 -2.75
C THR A 212 -27.81 -12.66 -2.89
N ALA A 213 -27.16 -13.39 -1.98
CA ALA A 213 -27.22 -14.86 -1.94
C ALA A 213 -28.64 -15.38 -1.61
N VAL A 214 -29.38 -14.69 -0.72
CA VAL A 214 -30.77 -15.03 -0.38
C VAL A 214 -31.74 -14.69 -1.52
N ALA A 215 -31.46 -13.62 -2.28
CA ALA A 215 -32.31 -13.18 -3.40
C ALA A 215 -32.10 -13.98 -4.71
N ALA A 216 -31.06 -14.82 -4.80
CA ALA A 216 -30.84 -15.67 -5.96
C ALA A 216 -31.98 -16.72 -6.09
N PRO A 217 -32.72 -16.77 -7.21
CA PRO A 217 -33.82 -17.71 -7.36
C PRO A 217 -33.31 -19.14 -7.26
N ARG A 218 -33.86 -19.92 -6.30
CA ARG A 218 -33.66 -21.37 -6.28
C ARG A 218 -34.16 -21.88 -7.63
N ARG A 219 -33.25 -22.36 -8.49
CA ARG A 219 -33.66 -23.09 -9.70
C ARG A 219 -34.48 -24.27 -9.21
N SER A 220 -35.80 -24.17 -9.38
CA SER A 220 -36.74 -25.22 -9.10
C SER A 220 -36.31 -26.46 -9.86
N GLU A 221 -36.12 -27.54 -9.13
CA GLU A 221 -35.97 -28.89 -9.64
C GLU A 221 -37.14 -29.15 -10.61
N CYS A 222 -36.85 -29.13 -11.92
CA CYS A 222 -37.77 -29.67 -12.91
C CYS A 222 -37.92 -31.16 -12.61
N CYS A 223 -39.07 -31.53 -12.04
CA CYS A 223 -39.52 -32.91 -11.92
C CYS A 223 -39.37 -33.63 -13.28
N PRO A 224 -38.80 -34.85 -13.32
CA PRO A 224 -38.87 -35.66 -14.53
C PRO A 224 -40.33 -36.07 -14.72
N VAL A 225 -40.92 -35.63 -15.83
CA VAL A 225 -42.21 -36.11 -16.31
C VAL A 225 -42.10 -37.61 -16.53
N GLY A 226 -42.77 -38.39 -15.67
CA GLY A 226 -42.92 -39.81 -15.85
C GLY A 226 -43.71 -40.11 -17.12
N THR A 227 -43.05 -40.70 -18.11
CA THR A 227 -43.70 -41.31 -19.27
C THR A 227 -44.36 -42.62 -18.83
N ALA A 228 -45.65 -42.56 -18.51
CA ALA A 228 -46.48 -43.73 -18.40
C ALA A 228 -46.78 -44.27 -19.82
N GLY A 229 -46.16 -45.40 -20.16
CA GLY A 229 -46.52 -46.16 -21.34
C GLY A 229 -47.85 -46.89 -21.15
N ARG A 230 -48.71 -46.82 -22.18
CA ARG A 230 -49.64 -47.87 -22.60
C ARG A 230 -49.82 -47.79 -24.11
#